data_AF-A0A2N0ZC05-F1
#
_entry.id   AF-A0A2N0ZC05-F1
#
_cell.length_a   1.000
_cell.length_b   1.000
_cell.length_c   1.000
_cell.angle_alpha   90.00
_cell.angle_beta   90.00
_cell.angle_gamma   90.00
#
_symmetry.space_group_name_H-M   'P 1'
#
loop_
_entity.id
_entity.type
_entity.pdbx_description
1 polymer ?
#
loop_
_entity_poly.entity_id
_entity_poly.type
_entity_poly.pdbx_seq_one_letter_code
_entity_poly.pdbx_strand_id
1 'polypeptide(L)'
;MAKKAEEVIDTAELKAENEHLNYMLASVVTYLADEEVEEIDLEYLLVHTEGLREWWDKYRERNKKKIEEEIKSSLSNLSLEELESIREKIKEKNN
;
A
#
# COMPACT_ATOMS: atom_id res chain seq x y z
N MET A 1 -12.54 1.41 37.30
CA MET A 1 -13.30 0.50 36.41
C MET A 1 -13.28 0.92 34.92
N ALA A 2 -12.88 2.14 34.56
CA ALA A 2 -12.82 2.58 33.15
C ALA A 2 -11.65 1.98 32.32
N LYS A 3 -10.47 1.78 32.92
CA LYS A 3 -9.27 1.29 32.19
C LYS A 3 -9.40 -0.10 31.54
N LYS A 4 -10.27 -0.96 32.08
CA LYS A 4 -10.47 -2.34 31.61
C LYS A 4 -11.44 -2.43 30.42
N ALA A 5 -12.25 -1.40 30.17
CA ALA A 5 -13.12 -1.35 29.00
C ALA A 5 -12.35 -0.83 27.76
N GLU A 6 -11.40 0.08 27.96
CA GLU A 6 -10.59 0.69 26.90
C GLU A 6 -9.59 -0.30 26.28
N GLU A 7 -8.92 -1.16 27.07
CA GLU A 7 -8.03 -2.23 26.57
C GLU A 7 -8.75 -3.37 25.81
N VAL A 8 -10.03 -3.61 26.12
CA VAL A 8 -10.82 -4.71 25.52
C VAL A 8 -11.40 -4.31 24.16
N ILE A 9 -11.69 -3.01 23.97
CA ILE A 9 -12.16 -2.47 22.69
C ILE A 9 -11.04 -2.55 21.63
N ASP A 10 -9.82 -2.18 22.01
CA ASP A 10 -8.65 -2.16 21.13
C ASP A 10 -8.31 -3.56 20.59
N THR A 11 -8.46 -4.60 21.42
CA THR A 11 -8.23 -5.99 21.01
C THR A 11 -9.35 -6.58 20.14
N ALA A 12 -10.60 -6.13 20.32
CA ALA A 12 -11.73 -6.58 19.52
C ALA A 12 -11.73 -5.95 18.12
N GLU A 13 -11.42 -4.66 18.01
CA GLU A 13 -11.30 -3.93 16.73
C GLU A 13 -10.13 -4.47 15.90
N LEU A 14 -8.96 -4.67 16.52
CA LEU A 14 -7.81 -5.31 15.86
C LEU A 14 -8.13 -6.73 15.37
N LYS A 15 -8.92 -7.50 16.12
CA LYS A 15 -9.31 -8.85 15.70
C LYS A 15 -10.25 -8.79 14.49
N ALA A 16 -11.23 -7.90 14.50
CA ALA A 16 -12.14 -7.71 13.36
C ALA A 16 -11.39 -7.24 12.11
N GLU A 17 -10.43 -6.33 12.25
CA GLU A 17 -9.57 -5.89 11.14
C GLU A 17 -8.74 -7.05 10.58
N ASN A 18 -8.13 -7.87 11.44
CA ASN A 18 -7.38 -9.05 11.00
C ASN A 18 -8.27 -10.08 10.30
N GLU A 19 -9.49 -10.31 10.79
CA GLU A 19 -10.45 -11.20 10.13
C GLU A 19 -10.82 -10.67 8.74
N HIS A 20 -11.04 -9.36 8.61
CA HIS A 20 -11.31 -8.72 7.32
C HIS A 20 -10.12 -8.82 6.36
N LEU A 21 -8.89 -8.58 6.83
CA LEU A 21 -7.67 -8.77 6.04
C LEU A 21 -7.48 -10.23 5.59
N ASN A 22 -7.74 -11.19 6.47
CA ASN A 22 -7.69 -12.62 6.14
C ASN A 22 -8.72 -12.99 5.06
N TYR A 23 -9.93 -12.41 5.14
CA TYR A 23 -10.97 -12.61 4.12
C TYR A 23 -10.55 -12.03 2.76
N MET A 24 -10.00 -10.81 2.73
CA MET A 24 -9.49 -10.22 1.49
C MET A 24 -8.35 -11.06 0.90
N LEU A 25 -7.42 -11.53 1.72
CA LEU A 25 -6.33 -12.39 1.28
C LEU A 25 -6.86 -13.72 0.72
N ALA A 26 -7.81 -14.35 1.40
CA ALA A 26 -8.44 -15.58 0.93
C ALA A 26 -9.12 -15.38 -0.43
N SER A 27 -9.81 -14.26 -0.63
CA SER A 27 -10.49 -13.94 -1.89
C SER A 27 -9.50 -13.76 -3.04
N VAL A 28 -8.40 -13.04 -2.81
CA VAL A 28 -7.31 -12.87 -3.79
C VAL A 28 -6.65 -14.21 -4.11
N VAL A 29 -6.29 -15.01 -3.11
CA VAL A 29 -5.65 -16.32 -3.33
C VAL A 29 -6.58 -17.27 -4.06
N THR A 30 -7.88 -17.25 -3.75
CA THR A 30 -8.88 -18.08 -4.44
C THR A 30 -8.94 -17.75 -5.92
N TYR A 31 -8.98 -16.46 -6.27
CA TYR A 31 -8.95 -16.02 -7.67
C TYR A 31 -7.64 -16.42 -8.38
N LEU A 32 -6.50 -16.27 -7.72
CA LEU A 32 -5.19 -16.64 -8.30
C LEU A 32 -4.99 -18.15 -8.45
N ALA A 33 -5.69 -18.95 -7.65
CA ALA A 33 -5.65 -20.41 -7.71
C ALA A 33 -6.64 -20.99 -8.74
N ASP A 34 -7.50 -20.15 -9.32
CA ASP A 34 -8.44 -20.56 -10.35
C ASP A 34 -7.68 -20.88 -11.65
N GLU A 35 -7.68 -22.16 -12.04
CA GLU A 35 -6.99 -22.65 -13.22
C GLU A 35 -7.58 -22.09 -14.53
N GLU A 36 -8.79 -21.51 -14.49
CA GLU A 36 -9.40 -20.82 -15.64
C GLU A 36 -8.86 -19.39 -15.84
N VAL A 37 -8.17 -18.82 -14.83
CA VAL A 37 -7.57 -17.49 -14.91
C VAL A 37 -6.22 -17.57 -15.61
N GLU A 38 -6.22 -17.35 -16.93
CA GLU A 38 -4.99 -17.27 -17.73
C GLU A 38 -4.22 -15.95 -17.51
N GLU A 39 -4.96 -14.85 -17.30
CA GLU A 39 -4.40 -13.52 -17.03
C GLU A 39 -5.08 -12.90 -15.81
N ILE A 40 -4.26 -12.35 -14.91
CA ILE A 40 -4.75 -11.69 -13.70
C ILE A 40 -5.45 -10.39 -14.08
N ASP A 41 -6.77 -10.35 -13.93
CA ASP A 41 -7.57 -9.12 -14.00
C ASP A 41 -7.63 -8.46 -12.62
N LEU A 42 -6.77 -7.47 -12.43
CA LEU A 42 -6.72 -6.70 -11.19
C LEU A 42 -8.01 -5.92 -10.93
N GLU A 43 -8.70 -5.44 -11.98
CA GLU A 43 -9.93 -4.67 -11.79
C GLU A 43 -11.07 -5.57 -11.33
N TYR A 44 -11.16 -6.79 -11.87
CA TYR A 44 -12.08 -7.80 -11.37
C TYR A 44 -11.87 -8.08 -9.87
N LEU A 45 -10.61 -8.30 -9.44
CA LEU A 45 -10.27 -8.50 -8.03
C LEU A 45 -10.70 -7.34 -7.13
N LEU A 46 -10.42 -6.10 -7.56
CA LEU A 46 -10.76 -4.89 -6.80
C LEU A 46 -12.27 -4.65 -6.69
N VAL A 47 -13.05 -5.10 -7.68
CA VAL A 47 -14.52 -4.97 -7.70
C VAL A 47 -15.20 -6.10 -6.91
N HIS A 48 -14.66 -7.32 -6.95
CA HIS A 48 -15.32 -8.51 -6.38
C HIS A 48 -14.82 -8.88 -4.98
N THR A 49 -13.82 -8.17 -4.44
CA THR A 49 -13.35 -8.36 -3.07
C THR A 49 -13.69 -7.13 -2.23
N GLU A 50 -14.63 -7.28 -1.31
CA GLU A 50 -15.04 -6.21 -0.39
C GLU A 50 -13.83 -5.65 0.38
N GLY A 51 -13.72 -4.31 0.42
CA GLY A 51 -12.64 -3.61 1.13
C GLY A 51 -11.30 -3.55 0.39
N LEU A 52 -11.08 -4.37 -0.65
CA LEU A 52 -9.77 -4.49 -1.30
C LEU A 52 -9.34 -3.19 -2.01
N ARG A 53 -10.26 -2.52 -2.70
CA ARG A 53 -9.95 -1.25 -3.39
C ARG A 53 -9.55 -0.13 -2.41
N GLU A 54 -10.31 0.04 -1.34
CA GLU A 54 -10.00 1.06 -0.33
C GLU A 54 -8.68 0.77 0.37
N TRP A 55 -8.44 -0.51 0.71
CA TRP A 55 -7.17 -0.94 1.28
C TRP A 55 -6.00 -0.67 0.32
N TRP A 56 -6.18 -0.98 -0.97
CA TRP A 56 -5.17 -0.79 -2.00
C TRP A 56 -4.85 0.69 -2.22
N ASP A 57 -5.86 1.56 -2.28
CA ASP A 57 -5.66 3.00 -2.41
C ASP A 57 -4.92 3.58 -1.21
N LYS A 58 -5.30 3.20 0.02
CA LYS A 58 -4.58 3.58 1.23
C LYS A 58 -3.15 3.07 1.24
N TYR A 59 -2.90 1.86 0.73
CA TYR A 59 -1.55 1.31 0.61
C TYR A 59 -0.72 2.11 -0.39
N ARG A 60 -1.24 2.37 -1.60
CA ARG A 60 -0.54 3.16 -2.63
C ARG A 60 -0.19 4.55 -2.14
N GLU A 61 -1.11 5.22 -1.46
CA GLU A 61 -0.88 6.57 -0.92
C GLU A 61 0.19 6.56 0.18
N ARG A 62 0.13 5.60 1.12
CA ARG A 62 1.17 5.44 2.14
C ARG A 62 2.54 5.14 1.53
N ASN A 63 2.58 4.27 0.52
CA ASN A 63 3.82 3.88 -0.12
C ASN A 63 4.41 5.05 -0.92
N LYS A 64 3.58 5.85 -1.60
CA LYS A 64 4.02 7.08 -2.27
C LYS A 64 4.67 8.06 -1.29
N LYS A 65 4.05 8.29 -0.12
CA LYS A 65 4.62 9.16 0.92
C LYS A 65 5.94 8.61 1.45
N LYS A 66 6.00 7.31 1.74
CA LYS A 66 7.23 6.65 2.19
C LYS A 66 8.35 6.79 1.17
N ILE A 67 8.07 6.53 -0.10
CA ILE A 67 9.05 6.69 -1.20
C ILE A 67 9.48 8.15 -1.32
N GLU A 68 8.57 9.11 -1.20
CA GLU A 68 8.91 10.54 -1.22
C GLU A 68 9.85 10.92 -0.07
N GLU A 69 9.59 10.44 1.14
CA GLU A 69 10.44 10.64 2.31
C GLU A 69 11.82 9.99 2.14
N GLU A 70 11.87 8.76 1.62
CA GLU A 70 13.12 8.05 1.31
C GLU A 70 13.94 8.80 0.25
N ILE A 71 13.28 9.33 -0.79
CA ILE A 71 13.93 10.16 -1.81
C ILE A 71 14.47 11.45 -1.17
N LYS A 72 13.66 12.18 -0.40
CA LYS A 72 14.10 13.42 0.27
C LYS A 72 15.30 13.17 1.18
N SER A 73 15.26 12.09 1.96
CA SER A 73 16.37 11.69 2.82
C SER A 73 17.61 11.35 1.99
N SER A 74 17.45 10.57 0.92
CA SER A 74 18.57 10.19 0.04
C SER A 74 19.20 11.40 -0.63
N LEU A 75 18.40 12.34 -1.14
CA LEU A 75 18.86 13.58 -1.76
C LEU A 75 19.63 14.47 -0.77
N SER A 76 19.25 14.50 0.51
CA SER A 76 19.96 15.30 1.52
C SER A 76 21.40 14.84 1.81
N ASN A 77 21.75 13.60 1.44
CA ASN A 77 23.09 13.04 1.63
C ASN A 77 23.98 13.17 0.38
N LEU A 78 23.47 13.69 -0.74
CA LEU A 78 24.22 13.83 -1.98
C LEU A 78 25.04 15.12 -2.02
N SER A 79 26.16 15.08 -2.74
CA SER A 79 26.95 16.26 -3.05
C SER A 79 26.25 17.17 -4.07
N LEU A 80 26.72 18.42 -4.18
CA LEU A 80 26.16 19.39 -5.12
C LEU A 80 26.23 18.90 -6.58
N GLU A 81 27.35 18.28 -6.98
CA GLU A 81 27.54 17.74 -8.34
C GLU A 81 26.54 16.62 -8.66
N GLU A 82 26.26 15.74 -7.69
CA GLU A 82 25.28 14.67 -7.84
C GLU A 82 23.85 15.21 -7.93
N LEU A 83 23.53 16.24 -7.14
CA LEU A 83 22.24 16.94 -7.20
C LEU A 83 22.05 17.68 -8.53
N GLU A 84 23.10 18.31 -9.07
CA GLU A 84 23.07 18.94 -10.39
C GLU A 84 22.86 17.92 -11.51
N SER A 85 23.53 16.77 -11.46
CA SER A 85 23.34 15.67 -12.41
C SER A 85 21.90 15.15 -12.42
N ILE A 86 21.28 15.00 -11.23
CA ILE A 86 19.87 14.63 -11.11
C ILE A 86 18.96 15.72 -11.69
N ARG A 87 19.25 17.00 -11.40
CA ARG A 87 18.45 18.13 -11.89
C ARG A 87 18.42 18.21 -13.41
N GLU A 88 19.56 18.01 -14.09
CA GLU A 88 19.62 18.04 -15.55
C GLU A 88 18.83 16.88 -16.18
N LYS A 89 18.93 15.65 -15.65
CA LYS A 89 18.13 14.51 -16.12
C LYS A 89 16.62 14.74 -16.00
N ILE A 90 16.17 15.48 -14.98
CA ILE A 90 14.76 15.82 -14.80
C ILE A 90 14.32 16.86 -15.85
N LYS A 91 15.14 17.87 -16.13
CA LYS A 91 14.84 18.87 -17.17
C LYS A 91 14.73 18.24 -18.55
N GLU A 92 15.62 17.31 -18.89
CA GLU A 92 15.61 16.60 -20.18
C GLU A 92 14.33 15.77 -20.38
N LYS A 93 13.76 15.20 -19.31
CA LYS A 93 12.52 14.41 -19.36
C LYS A 93 11.25 15.23 -19.53
N ASN A 94 11.29 16.51 -19.19
CA ASN A 94 10.14 17.42 -19.26
C ASN A 94 10.14 18.28 -20.54
N ASN A 95 11.13 18.10 -21.42
CA ASN A 95 11.19 18.65 -22.78
C ASN A 95 10.76 17.58 -23.79
#